data_AF-A0A1M7CGC6-F1
#
_entry.id   AF-A0A1M7CGC6-F1
#
_cell.length_a   1.000
_cell.length_b   1.000
_cell.length_c   1.000
_cell.angle_alpha   90.00
_cell.angle_beta   90.00
_cell.angle_gamma   90.00
#
_symmetry.space_group_name_H-M   'P 1'
#
loop_
_entity.id
_entity.type
_entity.pdbx_description
1 polymer ?
#
loop_
_entity_poly.entity_id
_entity_poly.type
_entity_poly.pdbx_seq_one_letter_code
_entity_poly.pdbx_strand_id
1 'polypeptide(L)'
;MKNDEVLNFMESLESEDEKLASFVKMYEALSAFLADYEFLKDSKDLTQKDIAEKMGTTQSAISRIESLKTNPSYKQLLKMAEAVGGELLVTPMKDMTVQVPYDLQNTVRKLASGENKTTNEYLDEVLRDAIESEFQCFAKKTFKVGMACESMATYNTTAGLSWSATTLKLINGKNVYAA
;
A
#
# COMPACT_ATOMS: atom_id res chain seq x y z
N MET A 1 4.44 20.50 15.40
CA MET A 1 3.90 19.20 15.84
C MET A 1 4.62 18.12 15.05
N LYS A 2 5.06 17.04 15.70
CA LYS A 2 5.58 15.88 14.96
C LYS A 2 4.40 15.25 14.18
N ASN A 3 4.64 14.72 12.99
CA ASN A 3 3.58 14.07 12.20
C ASN A 3 2.84 12.99 13.01
N ASP A 4 3.56 12.27 13.87
CA ASP A 4 3.01 11.22 14.73
C ASP A 4 2.01 11.75 15.75
N GLU A 5 2.19 12.97 16.27
CA GLU A 5 1.27 13.58 17.23
C GLU A 5 -0.06 13.98 16.58
N VAL A 6 -0.01 14.41 15.31
CA VAL A 6 -1.20 14.77 14.53
C VAL A 6 -2.01 13.51 14.21
N LEU A 7 -1.33 12.46 13.74
CA LEU A 7 -1.95 11.18 13.38
C LEU A 7 -2.64 10.54 14.57
N ASN A 8 -1.94 10.46 15.71
CA ASN A 8 -2.52 9.90 16.94
C ASN A 8 -3.75 10.69 17.41
N PHE A 9 -3.73 12.02 17.28
CA PHE A 9 -4.88 12.86 17.63
C PHE A 9 -6.07 12.62 16.68
N MET A 10 -5.83 12.55 15.37
CA MET A 10 -6.88 12.24 14.39
C MET A 10 -7.50 10.86 14.63
N GLU A 11 -6.68 9.83 14.90
CA GLU A 11 -7.14 8.48 15.21
C GLU A 11 -8.01 8.43 16.47
N SER A 12 -7.66 9.25 17.49
CA SER A 12 -8.50 9.36 18.69
C SER A 12 -9.89 9.94 18.38
N LEU A 13 -9.97 10.99 17.55
CA LEU A 13 -11.26 11.59 17.14
C LEU A 13 -12.13 10.62 16.35
N GLU A 14 -11.53 9.82 15.47
CA GLU A 14 -12.25 8.79 14.71
C GLU A 14 -12.81 7.70 15.63
N SER A 15 -12.09 7.33 16.68
CA SER A 15 -12.54 6.29 17.61
C SER A 15 -13.73 6.73 18.49
N GLU A 16 -13.89 8.04 18.70
CA GLU A 16 -14.90 8.62 19.57
C GLU A 16 -16.22 8.96 18.86
N ASP A 17 -16.18 9.23 17.55
CA ASP A 17 -17.36 9.61 16.76
C ASP A 17 -17.61 8.63 15.59
N GLU A 18 -18.62 7.77 15.75
CA GLU A 18 -19.02 6.79 14.73
C GLU A 18 -19.38 7.42 13.38
N LYS A 19 -19.98 8.62 13.39
CA LYS A 19 -20.31 9.32 12.13
C LYS A 19 -19.03 9.78 11.45
N LEU A 20 -18.08 10.31 12.21
CA LEU A 20 -16.76 10.69 11.69
C LEU A 20 -16.01 9.48 11.13
N ALA A 21 -15.95 8.37 11.88
CA ALA A 21 -15.32 7.13 11.43
C ALA A 21 -15.93 6.62 10.10
N SER A 22 -17.26 6.63 9.99
CA SER A 22 -17.93 6.21 8.76
C SER A 22 -17.63 7.15 7.58
N PHE A 23 -17.52 8.45 7.84
CA PHE A 23 -17.16 9.45 6.83
C PHE A 23 -15.72 9.26 6.35
N VAL A 24 -14.75 9.10 7.27
CA VAL A 24 -13.35 8.83 6.93
C VAL A 24 -13.26 7.57 6.10
N LYS A 25 -13.86 6.45 6.56
CA LYS A 25 -13.86 5.19 5.83
C LYS A 25 -14.45 5.31 4.41
N MET A 26 -15.47 6.15 4.22
CA MET A 26 -16.10 6.35 2.92
C MET A 26 -15.23 7.16 1.94
N TYR A 27 -14.52 8.17 2.44
CA TYR A 27 -13.82 9.15 1.61
C TYR A 27 -12.30 9.04 1.61
N GLU A 28 -11.70 8.18 2.43
CA GLU A 28 -10.26 8.01 2.56
C GLU A 28 -9.56 7.74 1.21
N ALA A 29 -10.09 6.81 0.42
CA ALA A 29 -9.50 6.50 -0.89
C ALA A 29 -9.59 7.70 -1.85
N LEU A 30 -10.68 8.46 -1.78
CA LEU A 30 -10.88 9.64 -2.61
C LEU A 30 -9.98 10.80 -2.15
N SER A 31 -9.81 11.00 -0.84
CA SER A 31 -8.92 12.04 -0.31
C SER A 31 -7.47 11.73 -0.62
N ALA A 32 -7.04 10.46 -0.54
CA ALA A 32 -5.71 10.03 -0.97
C ALA A 32 -5.47 10.33 -2.45
N PHE A 33 -6.43 9.98 -3.32
CA PHE A 33 -6.38 10.32 -4.74
C PHE A 33 -6.27 11.83 -4.97
N LEU A 34 -7.06 12.65 -4.26
CA LEU A 34 -7.02 14.10 -4.41
C LEU A 34 -5.69 14.69 -3.93
N ALA A 35 -5.07 14.14 -2.89
CA ALA A 35 -3.75 14.57 -2.44
C ALA A 35 -2.68 14.35 -3.53
N ASP A 36 -2.68 13.18 -4.16
CA ASP A 36 -1.76 12.87 -5.27
C ASP A 36 -2.05 13.74 -6.50
N TYR A 37 -3.34 13.97 -6.80
CA TYR A 37 -3.76 14.85 -7.88
C TYR A 37 -3.32 16.30 -7.65
N GLU A 38 -3.49 16.86 -6.44
CA GLU A 38 -3.05 18.23 -6.11
C GLU A 38 -1.54 18.36 -6.25
N PHE A 39 -0.78 17.38 -5.73
CA PHE A 39 0.66 17.35 -5.89
C PHE A 39 1.09 17.38 -7.36
N LEU A 40 0.47 16.55 -8.21
CA LEU A 40 0.79 16.51 -9.64
C LEU A 40 0.37 17.80 -10.37
N LYS A 41 -0.79 18.36 -10.02
CA LYS A 41 -1.28 19.63 -10.56
C LYS A 41 -0.31 20.76 -10.25
N ASP A 42 0.12 20.88 -9.00
CA ASP A 42 1.05 21.90 -8.53
C ASP A 42 2.44 21.72 -9.15
N SER A 43 2.93 20.48 -9.27
CA SER A 43 4.23 20.19 -9.91
C SER A 43 4.31 20.61 -11.38
N LYS A 44 3.17 20.89 -12.01
CA LYS A 44 3.03 21.30 -13.41
C LYS A 44 2.49 22.72 -13.57
N ASP A 45 2.40 23.47 -12.47
CA ASP A 45 1.86 24.83 -12.42
C ASP A 45 0.45 24.95 -13.06
N LEU A 46 -0.38 23.91 -12.95
CA LEU A 46 -1.71 23.87 -13.52
C LEU A 46 -2.74 24.50 -12.58
N THR A 47 -3.63 25.32 -13.11
CA THR A 47 -4.76 25.87 -12.36
C THR A 47 -5.98 24.96 -12.46
N GLN A 48 -6.96 25.13 -11.55
CA GLN A 48 -8.27 24.48 -11.69
C GLN A 48 -8.95 24.77 -13.03
N LYS A 49 -8.68 25.95 -13.63
CA LYS A 49 -9.21 26.32 -14.94
C LYS A 49 -8.59 25.47 -16.04
N ASP A 50 -7.27 25.25 -15.99
CA ASP A 50 -6.56 24.42 -16.97
C ASP A 50 -7.05 22.97 -16.90
N ILE A 51 -7.27 22.45 -15.69
CA ILE A 51 -7.85 21.11 -15.51
C ILE A 51 -9.27 21.04 -16.08
N ALA A 52 -10.10 22.06 -15.82
CA ALA A 52 -11.46 22.11 -16.34
C ALA A 52 -11.48 22.09 -17.88
N GLU A 53 -10.59 22.86 -18.52
CA GLU A 53 -10.41 22.88 -19.98
C GLU A 53 -10.00 21.50 -20.51
N LYS A 54 -8.99 20.86 -19.91
CA LYS A 54 -8.55 19.50 -20.29
C LYS A 54 -9.66 18.45 -20.13
N MET A 55 -10.47 18.55 -19.08
CA MET A 55 -11.55 17.61 -18.82
C MET A 55 -12.82 17.86 -19.67
N GLY A 56 -12.93 19.05 -20.28
CA GLY A 56 -14.14 19.52 -20.96
C GLY A 56 -15.29 19.80 -19.99
N THR A 57 -15.01 20.45 -18.86
CA THR A 57 -15.98 20.78 -17.80
C THR A 57 -15.78 22.22 -17.30
N THR A 58 -16.49 22.61 -16.24
CA THR A 58 -16.35 23.95 -15.62
C THR A 58 -15.39 23.94 -14.44
N GLN A 59 -14.72 25.07 -14.18
CA GLN A 59 -13.91 25.24 -12.97
C GLN A 59 -14.71 24.99 -11.68
N SER A 60 -15.99 25.38 -11.67
CA SER A 60 -16.91 25.10 -10.55
C SER A 60 -17.22 23.62 -10.36
N ALA A 61 -17.14 22.79 -11.40
CA ALA A 61 -17.24 21.34 -11.27
C ALA A 61 -15.96 20.77 -10.64
N ILE A 62 -14.78 21.23 -11.07
CA ILE A 62 -13.49 20.83 -10.49
C ILE A 62 -13.42 21.17 -8.99
N SER A 63 -13.72 22.42 -8.63
CA SER A 63 -13.72 22.87 -7.23
C SER A 63 -14.64 22.04 -6.32
N ARG A 64 -15.80 21.58 -6.82
CA ARG A 64 -16.71 20.72 -6.05
C ARG A 64 -16.12 19.31 -5.81
N ILE A 65 -15.39 18.78 -6.78
CA ILE A 65 -14.72 17.48 -6.65
C ILE A 65 -13.54 17.60 -5.69
N GLU A 66 -12.67 18.60 -5.88
CA GLU A 66 -11.49 18.83 -5.02
C GLU A 66 -11.87 19.12 -3.56
N SER A 67 -13.06 19.68 -3.31
CA SER A 67 -13.57 19.94 -1.96
C SER A 67 -14.41 18.79 -1.37
N LEU A 68 -14.41 17.61 -2.00
CA LEU A 68 -15.19 16.43 -1.56
C LEU A 68 -16.71 16.69 -1.41
N LYS A 69 -17.24 17.74 -2.04
CA LYS A 69 -18.67 18.10 -1.97
C LYS A 69 -19.54 17.26 -2.91
N THR A 70 -18.92 16.48 -3.79
CA THR A 70 -19.60 15.62 -4.76
C THR A 70 -18.86 14.30 -4.87
N ASN A 71 -19.59 13.21 -5.08
CA ASN A 71 -19.00 11.91 -5.38
C ASN A 71 -18.66 11.82 -6.89
N PRO A 72 -17.37 11.87 -7.29
CA PRO A 72 -17.00 11.77 -8.69
C PRO A 72 -17.23 10.35 -9.21
N SER A 73 -17.75 10.23 -10.43
CA SER A 73 -17.78 8.98 -11.17
C SER A 73 -16.37 8.51 -11.52
N TYR A 74 -16.22 7.20 -11.77
CA TYR A 74 -14.97 6.62 -12.27
C TYR A 74 -14.41 7.37 -13.50
N LYS A 75 -15.29 7.75 -14.44
CA LYS A 75 -14.91 8.52 -15.63
C LYS A 75 -14.33 9.90 -15.29
N GLN A 76 -14.81 10.53 -14.23
CA GLN A 76 -14.25 11.81 -13.75
C GLN A 76 -12.88 11.60 -13.12
N LEU A 77 -12.70 10.57 -12.29
CA LEU A 77 -11.40 10.22 -11.70
C LEU A 77 -10.35 9.92 -12.77
N LEU A 78 -10.71 9.12 -13.78
CA LEU A 78 -9.83 8.81 -14.90
C LEU A 78 -9.38 10.07 -15.64
N LYS A 79 -10.34 10.93 -16.00
CA LYS A 79 -10.05 12.21 -16.67
C LYS A 79 -9.22 13.17 -15.81
N MET A 80 -9.41 13.18 -14.49
CA MET A 80 -8.60 13.99 -13.59
C MET A 80 -7.14 13.52 -13.59
N ALA A 81 -6.91 12.21 -13.47
CA ALA A 81 -5.56 11.63 -13.55
C ALA A 81 -4.88 11.99 -14.89
N GLU A 82 -5.58 11.79 -16.01
CA GLU A 82 -5.08 12.14 -17.34
C GLU A 82 -4.77 13.65 -17.47
N ALA A 83 -5.62 14.53 -16.91
CA ALA A 83 -5.46 15.98 -17.00
C ALA A 83 -4.20 16.49 -16.29
N VAL A 84 -3.81 15.83 -15.19
CA VAL A 84 -2.52 16.07 -14.51
C VAL A 84 -1.39 15.21 -15.06
N GLY A 85 -1.62 14.46 -16.14
CA GLY A 85 -0.63 13.59 -16.79
C GLY A 85 -0.14 12.45 -15.90
N GLY A 86 -1.00 11.95 -15.02
CA GLY A 86 -0.83 10.70 -14.30
C GLY A 86 -1.71 9.60 -14.90
N GLU A 87 -1.70 8.43 -14.25
CA GLU A 87 -2.49 7.27 -14.63
C GLU A 87 -3.32 6.80 -13.43
N LEU A 88 -4.57 6.41 -13.66
CA LEU A 88 -5.47 5.98 -12.59
C LEU A 88 -5.24 4.50 -12.25
N LEU A 89 -4.82 4.23 -11.00
CA LEU A 89 -4.77 2.89 -10.43
C LEU A 89 -5.90 2.70 -9.41
N VAL A 90 -6.69 1.64 -9.56
CA VAL A 90 -7.72 1.25 -8.58
C VAL A 90 -7.46 -0.19 -8.17
N THR A 91 -7.40 -0.44 -6.86
CA THR A 91 -7.13 -1.76 -6.30
C THR A 91 -7.90 -1.97 -4.99
N PRO A 92 -8.46 -3.17 -4.74
CA PRO A 92 -9.01 -3.52 -3.44
C PRO A 92 -7.92 -3.91 -2.43
N MET A 93 -6.65 -3.94 -2.84
CA MET A 93 -5.51 -4.41 -2.02
C MET A 93 -4.82 -3.28 -1.24
N LYS A 94 -5.60 -2.35 -0.65
CA LYS A 94 -5.07 -1.13 0.01
C LYS A 94 -3.85 -1.42 0.90
N ASP A 95 -3.97 -2.37 1.81
CA ASP A 95 -2.95 -2.69 2.82
C ASP A 95 -1.69 -3.36 2.22
N MET A 96 -1.77 -3.81 0.97
CA MET A 96 -0.66 -4.42 0.24
C MET A 96 -0.09 -3.47 -0.83
N THR A 97 -0.50 -2.21 -0.82
CA THR A 97 -0.02 -1.19 -1.77
C THR A 97 0.59 -0.01 -1.04
N VAL A 98 1.72 0.46 -1.56
CA VAL A 98 2.40 1.65 -1.06
C VAL A 98 2.85 2.49 -2.24
N GLN A 99 2.62 3.80 -2.16
CA GLN A 99 3.19 4.73 -3.13
C GLN A 99 4.66 4.96 -2.81
N VAL A 100 5.51 4.93 -3.83
CA VAL A 100 6.92 5.30 -3.66
C VAL A 100 6.97 6.76 -3.18
N PRO A 101 7.62 7.06 -2.04
CA PRO A 101 7.75 8.42 -1.54
C PRO A 101 8.26 9.39 -2.60
N TYR A 102 7.66 10.57 -2.69
CA TYR A 102 7.87 11.53 -3.78
C TYR A 102 9.34 11.90 -4.01
N ASP A 103 10.09 12.08 -2.93
CA ASP A 103 11.53 12.38 -2.92
C ASP A 103 12.37 11.23 -3.51
N LEU A 104 11.90 9.99 -3.42
CA LEU A 104 12.58 8.80 -3.92
C LEU A 104 12.22 8.43 -5.36
N GLN A 105 11.10 8.91 -5.91
CA GLN A 105 10.61 8.48 -7.22
C GLN A 105 11.62 8.70 -8.35
N ASN A 106 12.34 9.83 -8.35
CA ASN A 106 13.38 10.10 -9.34
C ASN A 106 14.57 9.13 -9.22
N THR A 107 14.95 8.77 -8.00
CA THR A 107 16.02 7.81 -7.72
C THR A 107 15.62 6.42 -8.22
N VAL A 108 14.41 5.97 -7.88
CA VAL A 108 13.87 4.68 -8.36
C VAL A 108 13.85 4.62 -9.88
N ARG A 109 13.36 5.67 -10.56
CA ARG A 109 13.35 5.71 -12.04
C ARG A 109 14.75 5.64 -12.64
N LYS A 110 15.74 6.29 -12.04
CA LYS A 110 17.14 6.24 -12.48
C LYS A 110 17.75 4.85 -12.29
N LEU A 111 17.52 4.21 -11.15
CA LEU A 111 18.02 2.86 -10.84
C LEU A 111 17.41 1.83 -11.79
N ALA A 112 16.08 1.85 -11.97
CA ALA A 112 15.38 0.98 -12.91
C ALA A 112 15.93 1.14 -14.34
N SER A 113 16.12 2.39 -14.81
CA SER A 113 16.69 2.67 -16.13
C SER A 113 18.14 2.17 -16.26
N GLY A 114 18.94 2.28 -15.21
CA GLY A 114 20.33 1.78 -15.17
C GLY A 114 20.43 0.26 -15.31
N GLU A 115 19.37 -0.47 -14.94
CA GLU A 115 19.25 -1.92 -15.09
C GLU A 115 18.43 -2.33 -16.32
N ASN A 116 18.02 -1.38 -17.16
CA ASN A 116 17.15 -1.61 -18.32
C ASN A 116 15.82 -2.31 -17.96
N LYS A 117 15.24 -1.92 -16.82
CA LYS A 117 13.96 -2.40 -16.29
C LYS A 117 12.93 -1.28 -16.29
N THR A 118 11.65 -1.64 -16.33
CA THR A 118 10.58 -0.72 -15.97
C THR A 118 10.60 -0.44 -14.47
N THR A 119 9.99 0.68 -14.06
CA THR A 119 9.87 1.04 -12.63
C THR A 119 9.22 -0.08 -11.81
N ASN A 120 8.17 -0.72 -12.36
CA ASN A 120 7.44 -1.77 -11.65
C ASN A 120 8.25 -3.06 -11.52
N GLU A 121 8.99 -3.46 -12.55
CA GLU A 121 9.87 -4.64 -12.48
C GLU A 121 10.97 -4.43 -11.44
N TYR A 122 11.60 -3.25 -11.44
CA TYR A 122 12.61 -2.91 -10.44
C TYR A 122 12.04 -2.92 -9.01
N LEU A 123 10.86 -2.33 -8.80
CA LEU A 123 10.22 -2.32 -7.48
C LEU A 123 9.79 -3.73 -7.03
N ASP A 124 9.26 -4.57 -7.92
CA ASP A 124 8.90 -5.95 -7.61
C ASP A 124 10.12 -6.75 -7.14
N GLU A 125 11.26 -6.61 -7.83
CA GLU A 125 12.51 -7.25 -7.44
C GLU A 125 13.02 -6.76 -6.08
N VAL A 126 13.06 -5.43 -5.86
CA VAL A 126 13.47 -4.84 -4.58
C VAL A 126 12.59 -5.36 -3.44
N LEU A 127 11.27 -5.43 -3.64
CA LEU A 127 10.35 -5.93 -2.64
C LEU A 127 10.56 -7.42 -2.36
N ARG A 128 10.73 -8.25 -3.41
CA ARG A 128 11.02 -9.68 -3.26
C ARG A 128 12.30 -9.91 -2.50
N ASP A 129 13.39 -9.31 -2.94
CA ASP A 129 14.71 -9.47 -2.34
C ASP A 129 14.73 -9.04 -0.88
N ALA A 130 14.09 -7.90 -0.56
CA ALA A 130 13.97 -7.41 0.80
C ALA A 130 13.18 -8.37 1.69
N ILE A 131 11.99 -8.79 1.25
CA ILE A 131 11.11 -9.69 2.03
C ILE A 131 11.77 -11.06 2.21
N GLU A 132 12.35 -11.62 1.15
CA GLU A 132 13.03 -12.92 1.22
C GLU A 132 14.24 -12.85 2.14
N SER A 133 15.06 -11.80 2.06
CA SER A 133 16.20 -11.61 2.94
C SER A 133 15.80 -11.51 4.42
N GLU A 134 14.76 -10.73 4.73
CA GLU A 134 14.21 -10.61 6.08
C GLU A 134 13.64 -11.94 6.57
N PHE A 135 12.90 -12.66 5.72
CA PHE A 135 12.35 -13.97 6.05
C PHE A 135 13.45 -14.99 6.36
N GLN A 136 14.53 -15.01 5.57
CA GLN A 136 15.68 -15.88 5.82
C GLN A 136 16.37 -15.54 7.13
N CYS A 137 16.51 -14.25 7.46
CA CYS A 137 17.07 -13.79 8.74
C CYS A 137 16.20 -14.26 9.91
N PHE A 138 14.88 -14.06 9.81
CA PHE A 138 13.91 -14.52 10.80
C PHE A 138 14.00 -16.03 11.00
N ALA A 139 13.89 -16.82 9.93
CA ALA A 139 13.93 -18.29 9.99
C ALA A 139 15.21 -18.83 10.65
N LYS A 140 16.37 -18.24 10.34
CA LYS A 140 17.65 -18.58 10.97
C LYS A 140 17.65 -18.29 12.47
N LYS A 141 17.02 -17.19 12.91
CA LYS A 141 16.92 -16.83 14.33
C LYS A 141 16.01 -17.81 15.08
N THR A 142 14.86 -18.18 14.51
CA THR A 142 13.95 -19.15 15.11
C THR A 142 14.60 -20.53 15.21
N PHE A 143 15.34 -20.95 14.19
CA PHE A 143 16.08 -22.22 14.21
C PHE A 143 17.17 -22.24 15.30
N LYS A 144 17.94 -21.15 15.47
CA LYS A 144 18.94 -21.02 16.54
C LYS A 144 18.34 -21.03 17.95
N VAL A 145 17.16 -20.43 18.13
CA VAL A 145 16.44 -20.45 19.42
C VAL A 145 15.85 -21.84 19.70
N GLY A 146 15.33 -22.53 18.68
CA GLY A 146 14.88 -23.92 18.81
C GLY A 146 15.99 -24.87 19.27
N MET A 147 17.21 -24.70 18.74
CA MET A 147 18.38 -25.48 19.18
C MET A 147 18.87 -25.13 20.60
N ALA A 148 18.67 -23.89 21.06
CA ALA A 148 19.04 -23.46 22.43
C ALA A 148 18.03 -23.94 23.50
N CYS A 149 16.79 -24.25 23.12
CA CYS A 149 15.79 -24.82 24.03
C CYS A 149 15.85 -26.35 24.14
N GLU A 150 16.69 -27.05 23.37
CA GLU A 150 16.83 -28.51 23.43
C GLU A 150 17.98 -29.01 24.33
N SER A 151 18.51 -28.17 25.24
CA SER A 151 19.43 -28.62 26.30
C SER A 151 18.82 -28.48 27.70
N MET A 152 17.73 -29.21 27.95
CA MET A 152 17.41 -29.65 29.31
C MET A 152 16.71 -31.01 29.24
N ALA A 153 17.47 -32.02 28.81
CA ALA A 153 17.05 -33.40 28.91
C ALA A 153 17.26 -33.94 30.33
N THR A 154 16.43 -34.94 30.64
CA THR A 154 16.35 -35.81 31.83
C THR A 154 15.43 -35.24 32.93
N TYR A 155 14.31 -35.89 33.31
CA TYR A 155 14.04 -37.32 33.51
C TYR A 155 12.53 -37.67 33.39
N ASN A 156 12.25 -38.86 32.84
CA ASN A 156 11.07 -39.74 32.93
C ASN A 156 9.68 -39.21 33.36
N THR A 157 8.63 -39.53 32.58
CA THR A 157 7.63 -40.58 32.88
C THR A 157 6.45 -40.52 31.88
N THR A 158 5.95 -41.69 31.52
CA THR A 158 4.83 -42.05 30.62
C THR A 158 3.58 -41.17 30.70
N ALA A 159 3.10 -40.67 29.56
CA ALA A 159 1.68 -40.61 29.17
C ALA A 159 1.58 -40.18 27.71
N GLY A 160 0.92 -41.00 26.89
CA GLY A 160 0.81 -40.78 25.45
C GLY A 160 -0.07 -39.59 25.09
N LEU A 161 0.14 -39.05 23.89
CA LEU A 161 -0.85 -38.32 23.11
C LEU A 161 -0.46 -38.40 21.62
N SER A 162 -1.37 -38.99 20.85
CA SER A 162 -1.34 -39.21 19.41
C SER A 162 -1.25 -37.89 18.64
N TRP A 163 -0.28 -37.78 17.74
CA TRP A 163 -0.29 -36.74 16.70
C TRP A 163 -0.88 -37.33 15.41
N SER A 164 -2.00 -36.77 14.94
CA SER A 164 -2.59 -37.16 13.66
C SER A 164 -1.78 -36.55 12.50
N ALA A 165 -1.62 -37.33 11.44
CA ALA A 165 -0.75 -37.07 10.28
C ALA A 165 -1.26 -35.95 9.32
N THR A 166 -1.94 -34.93 9.84
CA THR A 166 -2.59 -33.90 8.99
C THR A 166 -1.72 -32.65 8.81
N THR A 167 -0.71 -32.42 9.66
CA THR A 167 0.06 -31.15 9.64
C THR A 167 1.25 -31.14 8.66
N LEU A 168 1.53 -32.23 7.94
CA LEU A 168 2.72 -32.35 7.08
C LEU A 168 2.47 -32.08 5.58
N LYS A 169 1.28 -31.63 5.17
CA LYS A 169 0.93 -31.43 3.75
C LYS A 169 1.06 -30.01 3.21
N LEU A 170 1.47 -29.02 4.01
CA LEU A 170 1.60 -27.62 3.54
C LEU A 170 3.04 -27.17 3.24
N ILE A 171 4.03 -28.04 3.40
CA ILE A 171 5.45 -27.67 3.23
C ILE A 171 5.98 -27.93 1.81
N ASN A 172 5.27 -28.70 0.97
CA ASN A 172 5.69 -28.95 -0.41
C ASN A 172 4.68 -28.38 -1.41
N GLY A 173 5.00 -27.20 -1.93
CA GLY A 173 4.19 -26.49 -2.91
C GLY A 173 3.98 -27.25 -4.21
N LYS A 174 2.76 -27.13 -4.73
CA LYS A 174 2.46 -26.99 -6.16
C LYS A 174 1.18 -26.19 -6.25
N ASN A 175 1.25 -24.97 -6.75
CA ASN A 175 0.11 -24.43 -7.46
C ASN A 175 0.57 -23.95 -8.83
N VAL A 176 0.07 -24.69 -9.81
CA VAL A 176 0.22 -24.52 -11.24
C VAL A 176 -0.93 -23.59 -11.63
N TYR A 177 -0.64 -22.41 -12.16
CA TYR A 177 -1.68 -21.62 -12.82
C TYR A 177 -1.81 -22.12 -14.26
N ALA A 178 -2.96 -22.70 -14.55
CA ALA A 178 -3.45 -22.97 -15.90
C ALA A 178 -4.90 -22.46 -15.99
N ALA A 179 -5.16 -21.74 -17.09
CA ALA A 179 -6.42 -21.17 -17.60
C ALA A 179 -6.94 -19.90 -16.92
#